data_AF-A0AA51L6F9-F1
#
_entry.id   AF-A0AA51L6F9-F1
#
_cell.length_a   1.000
_cell.length_b   1.000
_cell.length_c   1.000
_cell.angle_alpha   90.00
_cell.angle_beta   90.00
_cell.angle_gamma   90.00
#
_symmetry.space_group_name_H-M   'P 1'
#
loop_
_entity.id
_entity.type
_entity.pdbx_description
1 polymer ?
#
loop_
_entity_poly.entity_id
_entity_poly.type
_entity_poly.pdbx_seq_one_letter_code
_entity_poly.pdbx_strand_id
1 'polypeptide(L)'
;MNIRWHYALGNLNEKYRLISVRFGKGIAGKVISSGSPIMIEDFPNNINGKPLEQPIMLAENLVSSYAIPLFFNAVPKGVLLVGNRQKHTYTDEDQNKVKESASSLEKILTVQIRSGGK
;
A
#
# COMPACT_ATOMS: atom_id res chain seq x y z
N MET A 1 -15.76 -6.28 3.29
CA MET A 1 -14.86 -6.48 2.13
C MET A 1 -13.44 -6.60 2.63
N ASN A 2 -12.68 -7.57 2.12
CA ASN A 2 -11.27 -7.76 2.49
C ASN A 2 -10.36 -7.23 1.39
N ILE A 3 -9.24 -6.64 1.79
CA ILE A 3 -8.20 -6.09 0.92
C ILE A 3 -7.09 -7.14 0.81
N ARG A 4 -6.60 -7.36 -0.40
CA ARG A 4 -5.54 -8.33 -0.72
C ARG A 4 -4.44 -7.66 -1.53
N TRP A 5 -3.21 -8.14 -1.37
CA TRP A 5 -2.08 -7.75 -2.20
C TRP A 5 -2.02 -8.64 -3.44
N HIS A 6 -2.19 -8.04 -4.62
CA HIS A 6 -2.23 -8.76 -5.89
C HIS A 6 -0.86 -8.86 -6.56
N TYR A 7 -0.03 -7.83 -6.36
CA TYR A 7 1.28 -7.67 -6.98
C TYR A 7 2.28 -7.18 -5.94
N ALA A 8 3.52 -7.65 -6.05
CA ALA A 8 4.66 -7.14 -5.31
C ALA A 8 5.92 -7.27 -6.18
N LEU A 9 6.88 -6.37 -5.97
CA LEU A 9 8.21 -6.42 -6.56
C LEU A 9 9.23 -6.16 -5.46
N GLY A 10 10.34 -6.91 -5.49
CA GLY A 10 11.36 -6.85 -4.43
C GLY A 10 10.93 -7.52 -3.12
N ASN A 11 9.87 -8.34 -3.16
CA ASN A 11 9.40 -9.13 -2.02
C ASN A 11 10.38 -10.24 -1.64
N LEU A 12 10.45 -10.59 -0.35
CA LEU A 12 11.30 -11.67 0.17
C LEU A 12 10.73 -13.06 -0.14
N ASN A 13 9.41 -13.14 -0.25
CA ASN A 13 8.67 -14.39 -0.39
C ASN A 13 7.24 -14.09 -0.87
N GLU A 14 6.45 -15.14 -1.12
CA GLU A 14 5.08 -14.99 -1.64
C GLU A 14 4.00 -14.90 -0.55
N LYS A 15 4.37 -14.78 0.75
CA LYS A 15 3.39 -14.71 1.86
C LYS A 15 2.48 -13.49 1.75
N TYR A 16 2.89 -12.44 1.06
CA TYR A 16 2.03 -11.27 0.80
C TYR A 16 0.68 -11.67 0.15
N ARG A 17 0.66 -12.73 -0.65
CA ARG A 17 -0.56 -13.24 -1.32
C ARG A 17 -1.57 -13.84 -0.33
N LEU A 18 -1.11 -14.31 0.82
CA LEU A 18 -1.94 -14.88 1.88
C LEU A 18 -2.53 -13.80 2.79
N ILE A 19 -2.05 -12.56 2.68
CA ILE A 19 -2.51 -11.46 3.51
C ILE A 19 -3.91 -11.02 3.06
N SER A 20 -4.84 -11.06 4.00
CA SER A 20 -6.19 -10.54 3.87
C SER A 20 -6.44 -9.56 5.01
N VAL A 21 -6.62 -8.29 4.68
CA VAL A 21 -6.81 -7.22 5.67
C VAL A 21 -8.25 -6.71 5.61
N ARG A 22 -8.89 -6.54 6.76
CA ARG A 22 -10.24 -5.93 6.82
C ARG A 22 -10.14 -4.44 6.49
N PHE A 23 -11.18 -3.90 5.85
CA PHE A 23 -11.31 -2.47 5.63
C PHE A 23 -11.10 -1.66 6.94
N GLY A 24 -10.37 -0.54 6.87
CA GLY A 24 -10.02 0.28 8.04
C GLY A 24 -8.95 -0.32 8.97
N LYS A 25 -8.42 -1.51 8.69
CA LYS A 25 -7.33 -2.15 9.45
C LYS A 25 -6.04 -2.21 8.64
N GLY A 26 -4.90 -2.24 9.35
CA GLY A 26 -3.58 -2.18 8.74
C GLY A 26 -3.36 -0.94 7.87
N ILE A 27 -2.18 -0.84 7.26
CA ILE A 27 -1.80 0.31 6.43
C ILE A 27 -2.71 0.40 5.20
N ALA A 28 -2.97 -0.71 4.52
CA ALA A 28 -3.81 -0.72 3.32
C ALA A 28 -5.27 -0.31 3.61
N GLY A 29 -5.86 -0.87 4.65
CA GLY A 29 -7.24 -0.54 5.02
C GLY A 29 -7.39 0.88 5.53
N LYS A 30 -6.40 1.40 6.28
CA LYS A 30 -6.39 2.80 6.73
C LYS A 30 -6.28 3.76 5.55
N VAL A 31 -5.33 3.55 4.63
CA VAL A 31 -5.13 4.38 3.42
C VAL A 31 -6.40 4.42 2.56
N ILE A 32 -7.04 3.27 2.30
CA ILE A 32 -8.28 3.24 1.52
C ILE A 32 -9.40 3.97 2.27
N SER A 33 -9.52 3.77 3.60
CA SER A 33 -10.58 4.39 4.38
C SER A 33 -10.44 5.92 4.53
N SER A 34 -9.21 6.43 4.62
CA SER A 34 -8.94 7.86 4.76
C SER A 34 -8.83 8.58 3.42
N GLY A 35 -8.63 7.84 2.32
CA GLY A 35 -8.29 8.41 1.01
C GLY A 35 -6.99 9.22 1.04
N SER A 36 -6.11 8.96 2.02
CA SER A 36 -4.92 9.78 2.28
C SER A 36 -3.67 8.92 2.43
N PRO A 37 -2.48 9.42 2.02
CA PRO A 37 -1.21 8.77 2.26
C PRO A 37 -0.93 8.46 3.74
N ILE A 38 -0.23 7.37 4.01
CA ILE A 38 0.30 7.02 5.33
C ILE A 38 1.76 6.66 5.21
N MET A 39 2.59 7.24 6.09
CA MET A 39 4.01 6.93 6.22
C MET A 39 4.28 6.22 7.56
N ILE A 40 5.19 5.25 7.52
CA ILE A 40 5.79 4.63 8.70
C ILE A 40 7.30 4.68 8.50
N GLU A 41 8.04 5.24 9.45
CA GLU A 41 9.49 5.48 9.28
C GLU A 41 10.36 4.47 10.04
N ASP A 42 9.82 3.84 11.09
CA ASP A 42 10.58 3.01 12.04
C ASP A 42 9.77 1.87 12.67
N PHE A 43 9.07 1.07 11.86
CA PHE A 43 8.39 -0.15 12.32
C PHE A 43 9.37 -1.16 12.97
N PRO A 44 8.99 -1.83 14.08
CA PRO A 44 7.71 -1.76 14.79
C PRO A 44 7.61 -0.63 15.82
N ASN A 45 8.61 0.23 15.91
CA ASN A 45 8.65 1.38 16.81
C ASN A 45 7.76 2.51 16.29
N ASN A 46 7.29 3.37 17.19
CA ASN A 46 6.58 4.61 16.84
C ASN A 46 5.39 4.42 15.87
N ILE A 47 4.66 3.31 15.97
CA ILE A 47 3.47 3.05 15.15
C ILE A 47 2.18 3.26 15.94
N ASN A 48 1.14 3.70 15.23
CA ASN A 48 -0.21 3.73 15.76
C ASN A 48 -0.88 2.35 15.63
N GLY A 49 -0.98 1.64 16.75
CA GLY A 49 -1.60 0.31 16.86
C GLY A 49 -0.58 -0.77 17.19
N LYS A 50 -0.94 -2.03 16.95
CA LYS A 50 -0.05 -3.18 17.24
C LYS A 50 0.71 -3.62 15.98
N PRO A 51 1.98 -4.05 16.08
CA PRO A 51 2.74 -4.55 14.93
C PRO A 51 2.03 -5.66 14.15
N LEU A 52 1.33 -6.55 14.86
CA LEU A 52 0.53 -7.64 14.28
C LEU A 52 -0.64 -7.16 13.41
N GLU A 53 -1.06 -5.90 13.53
CA GLU A 53 -2.07 -5.29 12.67
C GLU A 53 -1.49 -4.82 11.33
N GLN A 54 -0.17 -4.93 11.13
CA GLN A 54 0.55 -4.55 9.92
C GLN A 54 1.19 -5.78 9.24
N PRO A 55 0.39 -6.74 8.73
CA PRO A 55 0.90 -8.02 8.24
C PRO A 55 1.87 -7.88 7.06
N ILE A 56 1.72 -6.85 6.22
CA ILE A 56 2.65 -6.62 5.09
C ILE A 56 4.04 -6.20 5.58
N MET A 57 4.11 -5.39 6.64
CA MET A 57 5.39 -4.98 7.23
C MET A 57 6.12 -6.20 7.79
N LEU A 58 5.39 -7.09 8.48
CA LEU A 58 5.94 -8.34 9.03
C LEU A 58 6.34 -9.35 7.96
N ALA A 59 5.50 -9.56 6.94
CA ALA A 59 5.76 -10.57 5.91
C ALA A 59 7.01 -10.27 5.07
N GLU A 60 7.31 -8.97 4.89
CA GLU A 60 8.38 -8.47 4.03
C GLU A 60 9.59 -7.92 4.82
N ASN A 61 9.57 -8.02 6.16
CA ASN A 61 10.55 -7.43 7.07
C ASN A 61 10.79 -5.93 6.81
N LEU A 62 9.72 -5.18 6.58
CA LEU A 62 9.81 -3.73 6.37
C LEU A 62 9.98 -3.00 7.69
N VAL A 63 10.87 -2.01 7.67
CA VAL A 63 11.08 -1.06 8.77
C VAL A 63 10.39 0.26 8.43
N SER A 64 10.38 0.68 7.17
CA SER A 64 9.67 1.88 6.74
C SER A 64 8.80 1.61 5.51
N SER A 65 7.77 2.43 5.35
CA SER A 65 6.87 2.37 4.20
C SER A 65 6.18 3.70 3.94
N TYR A 66 5.86 3.95 2.68
CA TYR A 66 4.94 5.00 2.26
C TYR A 66 3.86 4.37 1.40
N ALA A 67 2.62 4.47 1.86
CA ALA A 67 1.47 3.89 1.20
C ALA A 67 0.48 4.98 0.80
N ILE A 68 0.02 4.94 -0.45
CA ILE A 68 -0.90 5.93 -1.02
C ILE A 68 -2.13 5.25 -1.62
N PRO A 69 -3.29 5.93 -1.60
CA PRO A 69 -4.50 5.39 -2.20
C PRO A 69 -4.37 5.33 -3.73
N LEU A 70 -5.00 4.32 -4.32
CA LEU A 70 -5.30 4.26 -5.75
C LEU A 70 -6.78 4.54 -5.96
N PHE A 71 -7.08 5.55 -6.76
CA PHE A 71 -8.42 6.02 -7.05
C PHE A 71 -8.97 5.43 -8.34
N PHE A 72 -10.24 5.02 -8.26
CA PHE A 72 -11.03 4.54 -9.39
C PHE A 72 -12.35 5.29 -9.41
N ASN A 73 -12.56 6.10 -10.45
CA ASN A 73 -13.70 7.02 -10.52
C ASN A 73 -13.82 7.89 -9.26
N ALA A 74 -12.73 8.52 -8.83
CA ALA A 74 -12.61 9.34 -7.62
C ALA A 74 -12.88 8.60 -6.28
N VAL A 75 -13.04 7.27 -6.29
CA VAL A 75 -13.20 6.47 -5.07
C VAL A 75 -11.89 5.71 -4.80
N PRO A 76 -11.30 5.82 -3.59
CA PRO A 76 -10.13 5.02 -3.23
C PRO A 76 -10.56 3.55 -3.13
N LYS A 77 -9.98 2.69 -3.97
CA LYS A 77 -10.28 1.25 -3.98
C LYS A 77 -9.04 0.36 -3.89
N GLY A 78 -7.85 0.93 -3.97
CA GLY A 78 -6.58 0.21 -3.88
C GLY A 78 -5.53 0.99 -3.11
N VAL A 79 -4.36 0.36 -2.97
CA VAL A 79 -3.16 0.95 -2.38
C VAL A 79 -1.95 0.63 -3.22
N LEU A 80 -1.10 1.62 -3.44
CA LEU A 80 0.30 1.42 -3.79
C LEU A 80 1.14 1.62 -2.53
N LEU A 81 2.04 0.68 -2.24
CA LEU A 81 2.94 0.75 -1.09
C LEU A 81 4.37 0.59 -1.59
N VAL A 82 5.23 1.51 -1.19
CA VAL A 82 6.69 1.35 -1.25
C VAL A 82 7.21 1.10 0.16
N GLY A 83 8.21 0.25 0.29
CA GLY A 83 8.76 -0.16 1.59
C GLY A 83 10.27 -0.31 1.56
N ASN A 84 10.90 -0.12 2.72
CA ASN A 84 12.33 -0.33 2.92
C ASN A 84 12.57 -1.15 4.20
N ARG A 85 13.60 -1.99 4.20
CA ARG A 85 14.01 -2.85 5.33
C ARG A 85 14.93 -2.12 6.31
N GLN A 86 15.12 -0.82 6.11
CA GLN A 86 15.82 0.10 6.99
C GLN A 86 14.92 1.29 7.32
N LYS A 87 15.28 2.03 8.37
CA LYS A 87 14.61 3.30 8.69
C LYS A 87 14.79 4.26 7.51
N HIS A 88 13.70 4.86 7.08
CA HIS A 88 13.71 5.80 5.97
C HIS A 88 12.54 6.76 6.11
N THR A 89 12.84 8.05 5.97
CA THR A 89 11.84 9.12 5.81
C THR A 89 11.69 9.39 4.33
N TYR A 90 10.48 9.19 3.80
CA TYR A 90 10.22 9.45 2.39
C TYR A 90 10.10 10.96 2.16
N THR A 91 11.09 11.52 1.49
CA THR A 91 11.16 12.95 1.17
C THR A 91 10.00 13.38 0.27
N ASP A 92 9.75 14.70 0.14
CA ASP A 92 8.74 15.19 -0.79
C ASP A 92 8.99 14.73 -2.23
N GLU A 93 10.27 14.60 -2.62
CA GLU A 93 10.65 14.06 -3.92
C GLU A 93 10.26 12.58 -4.06
N ASP A 94 10.55 11.75 -3.06
CA ASP A 94 10.13 10.33 -3.04
C ASP A 94 8.61 10.22 -3.12
N GLN A 95 7.89 11.02 -2.33
CA GLN A 95 6.44 11.02 -2.30
C GLN A 95 5.84 11.42 -3.64
N ASN A 96 6.43 12.41 -4.34
CA ASN A 96 5.98 12.83 -5.66
C ASN A 96 6.19 11.72 -6.71
N LYS A 97 7.34 11.05 -6.70
CA LYS A 97 7.59 9.90 -7.60
C LYS A 97 6.57 8.77 -7.38
N VAL A 98 6.21 8.50 -6.12
CA VAL A 98 5.22 7.47 -5.79
C VAL A 98 3.81 7.90 -6.27
N LYS A 99 3.43 9.18 -6.10
CA LYS A 99 2.16 9.73 -6.60
C LYS A 99 2.05 9.68 -8.14
N GLU A 100 3.13 9.99 -8.84
CA GLU A 100 3.20 9.90 -10.31
C GLU A 100 3.06 8.45 -10.78
N SER A 101 3.72 7.52 -10.07
CA SER A 101 3.61 6.08 -10.33
C SER A 101 2.19 5.56 -10.09
N ALA A 102 1.54 5.97 -9.00
CA ALA A 102 0.13 5.66 -8.75
C ALA A 102 -0.80 6.20 -9.84
N SER A 103 -0.62 7.46 -10.24
CA SER A 103 -1.42 8.06 -11.32
C SER A 103 -1.28 7.29 -12.64
N SER A 104 -0.08 6.80 -12.93
CA SER A 104 0.18 5.95 -14.10
C SER A 104 -0.49 4.59 -13.96
N LEU A 105 -0.42 3.98 -12.78
CA LEU A 105 -1.06 2.70 -12.48
C LEU A 105 -2.59 2.78 -12.57
N GLU A 106 -3.20 3.84 -12.05
CA GLU A 106 -4.65 4.08 -12.13
C GLU A 106 -5.14 4.14 -13.57
N LYS A 107 -4.38 4.78 -14.47
CA LYS A 107 -4.69 4.83 -15.91
C LYS A 107 -4.67 3.43 -16.53
N ILE A 108 -3.63 2.64 -16.23
CA ILE A 108 -3.48 1.27 -16.74
C ILE A 108 -4.62 0.37 -16.25
N LEU A 109 -4.92 0.42 -14.96
CA LEU A 109 -5.97 -0.42 -14.35
C LEU A 109 -7.37 -0.03 -14.84
N THR A 110 -7.61 1.26 -15.10
CA THR A 110 -8.88 1.73 -15.68
C THR A 110 -9.11 1.18 -17.09
N VAL A 111 -8.05 1.07 -17.90
CA VAL A 111 -8.13 0.47 -19.25
C VAL A 111 -8.46 -1.02 -19.18
N GLN A 112 -7.83 -1.76 -18.26
CA GLN A 112 -8.10 -3.20 -18.10
C GLN A 112 -9.52 -3.50 -17.60
N ILE A 113 -10.08 -2.69 -16.69
CA ILE A 113 -11.46 -2.86 -16.21
C ILE A 113 -12.47 -2.62 -17.34
N ARG A 114 -12.20 -1.70 -18.26
CA ARG A 114 -13.07 -1.45 -19.43
C ARG A 114 -12.98 -2.57 -20.47
N SER A 115 -11.84 -3.23 -20.60
CA SER A 115 -11.63 -4.33 -21.56
C SER A 115 -12.07 -5.71 -21.08
N GLY A 116 -12.26 -5.89 -19.75
CA GLY A 116 -12.75 -7.13 -19.13
C GLY A 116 -14.27 -7.27 -19.08
N GLY A 117 -15.02 -6.32 -19.64
CA GLY A 117 -16.47 -6.38 -19.80
C GLY A 117 -16.86 -7.02 -21.14
N LYS A 118 -16.58 -8.31 -21.32
CA LYS A 118 -17.21 -9.17 -22.32
C LYS A 118 -17.48 -10.54 -21.71
#